data_AF-A0A401W241-F1
#
_entry.id   AF-A0A401W241-F1
#
_cell.length_a   1.000
_cell.length_b   1.000
_cell.length_c   1.000
_cell.angle_alpha   90.00
_cell.angle_beta   90.00
_cell.angle_gamma   90.00
#
_symmetry.space_group_name_H-M   'P 1'
#
loop_
_entity.id
_entity.type
_entity.pdbx_description
1 polymer ?
#
loop_
_entity_poly.entity_id
_entity_poly.type
_entity_poly.pdbx_seq_one_letter_code
_entity_poly.pdbx_strand_id
1 'polypeptide(L)'
;MPAYAFAHLRDRRPHPEVYAYLERIQATLTPYSGRFLAHGDKLEVREGEWPGSLVLLEFPGLAEARAWYDSDAYQEILPLRTRHIAGDVILFPGLPADYDPTTRAEALKAAEARTPAQ
;
A
#
# COMPACT_ATOMS: atom_id res chain seq x y z
N MET A 1 4.25 15.49 -3.23
CA MET A 1 3.17 14.64 -3.79
C MET A 1 2.93 13.52 -2.80
N PRO A 2 1.68 13.20 -2.48
CA PRO A 2 1.39 12.12 -1.53
C PRO A 2 1.98 10.80 -2.03
N ALA A 3 2.21 9.88 -1.11
CA ALA A 3 2.54 8.50 -1.41
C ALA A 3 1.62 7.57 -0.67
N TYR A 4 1.54 6.34 -1.16
CA TYR A 4 0.61 5.36 -0.67
C TYR A 4 1.32 4.08 -0.28
N ALA A 5 0.88 3.48 0.82
CA ALA A 5 1.14 2.08 1.11
C ALA A 5 -0.13 1.28 0.84
N PHE A 6 -0.01 0.26 0.00
CA PHE A 6 -1.10 -0.65 -0.29
C PHE A 6 -0.74 -2.05 0.19
N ALA A 7 -1.64 -2.66 0.96
CA ALA A 7 -1.51 -4.05 1.37
C ALA A 7 -2.69 -4.86 0.85
N HIS A 8 -2.39 -5.88 0.06
CA HIS A 8 -3.34 -6.94 -0.30
C HIS A 8 -3.14 -8.10 0.66
N LEU A 9 -4.06 -8.27 1.60
CA LEU A 9 -3.96 -9.26 2.67
C LEU A 9 -4.89 -10.44 2.41
N ARG A 10 -4.36 -11.66 2.50
CA ARG A 10 -5.02 -12.93 2.20
C ARG A 10 -4.93 -13.87 3.39
N ASP A 11 -5.78 -14.91 3.38
CA ASP A 11 -5.81 -15.99 4.37
C ASP A 11 -5.93 -15.51 5.83
N ARG A 12 -6.63 -14.40 6.06
CA ARG A 12 -6.78 -13.81 7.39
C ARG A 12 -7.55 -14.75 8.32
N ARG A 13 -6.92 -15.13 9.43
CA ARG A 13 -7.55 -15.86 10.53
C ARG A 13 -7.57 -15.02 11.80
N PRO A 14 -8.62 -15.11 12.64
CA PRO A 14 -8.62 -14.55 13.98
C PRO A 14 -7.39 -15.03 14.77
N HIS A 15 -6.59 -14.10 15.30
CA HIS A 15 -5.43 -14.42 16.12
C HIS A 15 -5.10 -13.27 17.09
N PRO A 16 -4.76 -13.53 18.36
CA PRO A 16 -4.45 -12.48 19.35
C PRO A 16 -3.35 -11.51 18.90
N GLU A 17 -2.30 -12.00 18.24
CA GLU A 17 -1.22 -11.14 17.72
C GLU A 17 -1.72 -10.16 16.65
N VAL A 18 -2.70 -10.57 15.82
CA VAL A 18 -3.29 -9.67 14.81
C VAL A 18 -4.07 -8.55 15.49
N TYR A 19 -4.75 -8.82 16.61
CA TYR A 19 -5.43 -7.78 17.39
C TYR A 19 -4.42 -6.82 18.02
N ALA A 20 -3.35 -7.34 18.63
CA ALA A 20 -2.27 -6.53 19.18
C ALA A 20 -1.58 -5.65 18.11
N TYR A 21 -1.43 -6.16 16.88
CA TYR A 21 -0.96 -5.36 15.75
C TYR A 21 -1.90 -4.18 15.44
N LEU A 22 -3.21 -4.45 15.34
CA LEU A 22 -4.22 -3.43 15.03
C LEU A 22 -4.31 -2.36 16.12
N GLU A 23 -4.13 -2.72 17.38
CA GLU A 23 -4.10 -1.80 18.52
C GLU A 23 -2.88 -0.87 18.50
N ARG A 24 -1.75 -1.31 17.92
CA ARG A 24 -0.46 -0.59 17.97
C ARG A 24 -0.14 0.19 16.69
N ILE A 25 -0.63 -0.26 15.52
CA ILE A 25 -0.19 0.28 14.22
C ILE A 25 -0.41 1.79 14.09
N GLN A 26 -1.52 2.32 14.61
CA GLN A 26 -1.83 3.75 14.47
C GLN A 26 -0.75 4.63 15.13
N ALA A 27 -0.21 4.22 16.27
CA ALA A 27 0.85 4.96 16.96
C ALA A 27 2.17 4.98 16.16
N THR A 28 2.44 3.95 15.36
CA THR A 28 3.62 3.90 14.49
C THR A 28 3.50 4.85 13.30
N LEU A 29 2.27 5.12 12.84
CA LEU A 29 2.00 5.97 11.66
C LEU A 29 2.07 7.47 11.98
N THR A 30 1.62 7.85 13.17
CA THR A 30 1.49 9.26 13.58
C THR A 30 2.76 10.10 13.38
N PRO A 31 3.98 9.64 13.74
CA PRO A 31 5.20 10.42 13.54
C PRO A 31 5.52 10.74 12.08
N TYR A 32 5.00 9.93 11.14
CA TYR A 32 5.25 10.05 9.70
C TYR A 32 4.06 10.67 8.96
N SER A 33 3.09 11.22 9.71
CA SER A 33 1.83 11.76 9.16
C SER A 33 1.07 10.73 8.31
N GLY A 34 1.24 9.44 8.61
CA GLY A 34 0.56 8.34 7.95
C GLY A 34 -0.89 8.23 8.40
N ARG A 35 -1.82 7.98 7.48
CA ARG A 35 -3.25 7.82 7.78
C ARG A 35 -3.89 6.68 6.98
N PHE A 36 -4.86 6.01 7.58
CA PHE A 36 -5.70 5.05 6.86
C PHE A 36 -6.67 5.78 5.92
N LEU A 37 -6.72 5.34 4.67
CA LEU A 37 -7.76 5.70 3.71
C LEU A 37 -8.78 4.58 3.53
N ALA A 38 -8.35 3.33 3.58
CA ALA A 38 -9.22 2.18 3.52
C ALA A 38 -8.65 1.00 4.32
N HIS A 39 -9.53 0.22 4.95
CA HIS A 39 -9.17 -0.99 5.68
C HIS A 39 -10.37 -1.95 5.70
N GLY A 40 -10.31 -3.07 4.99
CA GLY A 40 -11.34 -4.11 5.10
C GLY A 40 -11.51 -5.01 3.89
N ASP A 41 -12.51 -5.88 4.00
CA ASP A 41 -12.88 -6.96 3.08
C ASP A 41 -14.25 -6.75 2.42
N LYS A 42 -14.99 -5.70 2.78
CA LYS A 42 -16.26 -5.32 2.15
C LYS A 42 -16.01 -4.60 0.82
N LEU A 43 -15.59 -5.36 -0.18
CA LEU A 43 -15.20 -4.87 -1.50
C LEU A 43 -16.22 -5.27 -2.55
N GLU A 44 -16.53 -4.35 -3.44
CA GLU A 44 -17.38 -4.62 -4.61
C GLU A 44 -16.49 -4.87 -5.82
N VAL A 45 -16.23 -6.14 -6.10
CA VAL A 45 -15.38 -6.56 -7.23
C VAL A 45 -16.17 -6.42 -8.54
N ARG A 46 -15.70 -5.54 -9.42
CA ARG A 46 -16.32 -5.29 -10.74
C ARG A 46 -15.72 -6.11 -11.86
N GLU A 47 -14.43 -6.39 -11.79
CA GLU A 47 -13.68 -7.14 -12.79
C GLU A 47 -12.68 -8.07 -12.10
N GLY A 48 -12.51 -9.29 -12.62
CA GLY A 48 -11.59 -10.29 -12.09
C GLY A 48 -12.02 -10.89 -10.74
N GLU A 49 -11.02 -11.36 -9.99
CA GLU A 49 -11.21 -11.91 -8.64
C GLU A 49 -10.31 -11.17 -7.64
N TRP A 50 -10.87 -10.90 -6.45
CA TRP A 50 -10.14 -10.26 -5.36
C TRP A 50 -10.24 -11.08 -4.07
N PRO A 51 -9.33 -12.03 -3.81
CA PRO A 51 -9.35 -12.78 -2.56
C PRO A 51 -8.86 -11.92 -1.39
N GLY A 52 -9.59 -11.90 -0.28
CA GLY A 52 -9.15 -11.26 0.96
C GLY A 52 -9.50 -9.77 1.08
N SER A 53 -8.61 -9.00 1.70
CA SER A 53 -8.85 -7.61 2.13
C SER A 53 -7.80 -6.65 1.61
N LEU A 54 -8.15 -5.36 1.58
CA LEU A 54 -7.21 -4.29 1.26
C LEU A 54 -6.98 -3.36 2.45
N VAL A 55 -5.76 -2.85 2.55
CA VAL A 55 -5.41 -1.70 3.40
C VAL A 55 -4.73 -0.67 2.52
N LEU A 56 -5.23 0.57 2.57
CA LEU A 56 -4.63 1.71 1.89
C LEU A 56 -4.27 2.76 2.92
N LEU A 57 -3.00 3.15 2.95
CA LEU A 57 -2.48 4.23 3.77
C LEU A 57 -1.97 5.36 2.87
N GLU A 58 -2.08 6.59 3.35
CA GLU A 58 -1.51 7.78 2.70
C GLU A 58 -0.46 8.42 3.61
N PHE A 59 0.60 8.93 2.96
CA PHE A 59 1.69 9.71 3.55
C PHE A 59 1.89 11.00 2.75
N PRO A 60 2.53 12.04 3.35
CA PRO A 60 2.88 13.27 2.62
C PRO A 60 3.78 13.04 1.41
N GLY A 61 4.59 11.99 1.44
CA GLY A 61 5.52 11.60 0.40
C GLY A 61 6.11 10.19 0.60
N LEU A 62 6.87 9.75 -0.40
CA LEU A 62 7.43 8.39 -0.43
C LEU A 62 8.56 8.21 0.59
N ALA A 63 9.25 9.29 0.95
CA ALA A 63 10.30 9.27 1.97
C ALA A 63 9.68 8.96 3.34
N GLU A 64 8.56 9.58 3.69
CA GLU A 64 7.83 9.36 4.93
C GLU A 64 7.26 7.94 4.99
N ALA A 65 6.69 7.45 3.88
CA ALA A 65 6.19 6.07 3.80
C ALA A 65 7.31 5.03 4.02
N ARG A 66 8.49 5.25 3.43
CA ARG A 66 9.67 4.38 3.64
C ARG A 66 10.18 4.49 5.08
N ALA A 67 10.34 5.70 5.59
CA ALA A 67 10.82 5.93 6.94
C ALA A 67 9.88 5.32 8.00
N TRP A 68 8.56 5.35 7.77
CA TRP A 68 7.59 4.62 8.59
C TRP A 68 7.82 3.11 8.54
N TYR A 69 7.89 2.55 7.32
CA TYR A 69 8.05 1.11 7.15
C TYR A 69 9.36 0.61 7.78
N ASP A 70 10.44 1.36 7.62
CA ASP A 70 11.77 1.02 8.14
C ASP A 70 11.95 1.40 9.63
N SER A 71 10.95 2.02 10.26
CA SER A 71 11.04 2.45 11.65
C SER A 71 11.09 1.27 12.63
N ASP A 72 11.90 1.39 13.68
CA ASP A 72 11.98 0.39 14.74
C ASP A 72 10.59 0.07 15.33
N ALA A 73 9.77 1.10 15.55
CA ALA A 73 8.43 0.95 16.09
C ALA A 73 7.49 0.12 15.19
N TYR A 74 7.55 0.30 13.87
CA TYR A 74 6.74 -0.50 12.94
C TYR A 74 7.32 -1.91 12.76
N GLN A 75 8.64 -2.02 12.63
CA GLN A 75 9.33 -3.30 12.48
C GLN A 75 9.13 -4.22 13.70
N GLU A 76 9.01 -3.65 14.91
CA GLU A 76 8.71 -4.41 16.12
C GLU A 76 7.33 -5.10 16.06
N ILE A 77 6.32 -4.43 15.48
CA ILE A 77 4.95 -4.96 15.42
C ILE A 77 4.66 -5.74 14.14
N LEU A 78 5.43 -5.53 13.07
CA LEU A 78 5.21 -6.16 11.76
C LEU A 78 5.06 -7.69 11.85
N PRO A 79 5.92 -8.44 12.60
CA PRO A 79 5.80 -9.89 12.74
C PRO A 79 4.48 -10.38 13.34
N LEU A 80 3.82 -9.56 14.18
CA LEU A 80 2.52 -9.90 14.77
C LEU A 80 1.43 -10.11 13.72
N ARG A 81 1.57 -9.45 12.57
CA ARG A 81 0.69 -9.63 11.40
C ARG A 81 1.24 -10.69 10.45
N THR A 82 2.51 -10.57 10.04
CA THR A 82 3.05 -11.36 8.91
C THR A 82 3.16 -12.86 9.19
N ARG A 83 3.25 -13.27 10.46
CA ARG A 83 3.20 -14.70 10.83
C ARG A 83 1.83 -15.35 10.57
N HIS A 84 0.75 -14.57 10.54
CA HIS A 84 -0.63 -15.09 10.53
C HIS A 84 -1.44 -14.67 9.30
N ILE A 85 -0.96 -13.68 8.55
CA ILE A 85 -1.66 -13.12 7.39
C ILE A 85 -0.67 -12.96 6.25
N ALA A 86 -0.85 -13.77 5.21
CA ALA A 86 -0.12 -13.62 3.97
C ALA A 86 -0.55 -12.32 3.27
N GLY A 87 0.36 -11.67 2.56
CA GLY A 87 -0.02 -10.51 1.77
C GLY A 87 1.15 -9.81 1.10
N ASP A 88 0.80 -9.05 0.08
CA ASP A 88 1.74 -8.19 -0.64
C ASP A 88 1.60 -6.78 -0.10
N VAL A 89 2.72 -6.12 0.16
CA VAL A 89 2.75 -4.71 0.57
C VAL A 89 3.66 -3.95 -0.38
N ILE A 90 3.14 -2.88 -0.97
CA ILE A 90 3.90 -2.01 -1.85
C ILE A 90 3.80 -0.56 -1.39
N LEU A 91 4.87 0.19 -1.62
CA LEU A 91 4.93 1.64 -1.44
C LEU A 91 5.09 2.28 -2.82
N PHE A 92 4.26 3.26 -3.15
CA PHE A 92 4.31 3.92 -4.45
C PHE A 92 3.96 5.40 -4.36
N PRO A 93 4.54 6.25 -5.24
CA PRO A 93 4.17 7.65 -5.31
C PRO A 93 2.74 7.79 -5.83
N GLY A 94 2.02 8.76 -5.29
CA GLY A 94 0.76 9.22 -5.85
C GLY A 94 0.97 10.01 -7.13
N LEU A 95 -0.14 10.45 -7.71
CA LEU A 95 -0.16 11.31 -8.89
C LEU A 95 -0.63 12.72 -8.48
N PRO A 96 -0.27 13.76 -9.25
CA PRO A 96 -0.84 15.09 -9.03
C PRO A 96 -2.35 15.08 -9.31
N ALA A 97 -3.07 16.04 -8.73
CA ALA A 97 -4.54 16.10 -8.81
C ALA A 97 -5.08 16.29 -10.23
N ASP A 98 -4.28 16.89 -11.11
CA ASP A 98 -4.55 17.17 -12.51
C ASP A 98 -3.94 16.12 -13.46
N TYR A 99 -3.57 14.94 -12.94
CA TYR A 99 -3.03 13.87 -13.78
C TYR A 99 -4.00 13.45 -14.89
N ASP A 100 -3.51 13.54 -16.13
CA ASP A 100 -4.21 13.08 -17.33
C ASP A 100 -3.59 11.76 -17.84
N PRO A 101 -4.33 10.65 -17.90
CA PRO A 101 -3.83 9.38 -18.42
C PRO A 101 -3.40 9.42 -19.90
N THR A 102 -3.83 10.40 -20.69
CA THR A 102 -3.38 10.54 -22.09
C THR A 102 -1.87 10.75 -22.18
N THR A 103 -1.30 11.51 -21.24
CA THR A 103 0.15 11.77 -21.15
C THR A 103 0.96 10.47 -20.99
N ARG A 104 0.43 9.50 -20.23
CA ARG A 104 1.05 8.18 -20.06
C ARG A 104 0.97 7.37 -21.35
N ALA A 105 -0.15 7.41 -22.05
CA ALA A 105 -0.32 6.71 -23.32
C ALA A 105 0.66 7.22 -24.38
N GLU A 106 0.87 8.54 -24.46
CA GLU A 106 1.85 9.16 -25.35
C GLU A 106 3.28 8.72 -25.04
N ALA A 107 3.65 8.73 -23.75
CA ALA A 107 4.98 8.29 -23.31
C ALA A 107 5.26 6.82 -23.66
N LEU A 108 4.26 5.94 -23.54
CA LEU A 108 4.39 4.52 -23.90
C LEU A 108 4.60 4.33 -25.41
N LYS A 109 3.77 4.97 -26.25
CA LYS A 109 3.92 4.93 -27.71
C LYS A 109 5.30 5.45 -28.14
N ALA A 110 5.79 6.51 -27.50
CA ALA A 110 7.11 7.06 -27.77
C ALA A 110 8.25 6.12 -27.32
N ALA A 111 8.06 5.30 -26.30
CA ALA A 111 9.04 4.29 -25.88
C ALA A 111 9.10 3.10 -26.84
N GLU A 112 7.95 2.63 -27.32
CA GLU A 112 7.87 1.57 -28.33
C GLU A 112 8.55 1.98 -29.64
N ALA A 113 8.31 3.20 -30.12
CA ALA A 113 8.94 3.73 -31.34
C ALA A 113 10.47 3.87 -31.23
N ARG A 114 11.02 3.94 -30.00
CA ARG A 114 12.47 4.04 -29.74
C ARG A 114 13.15 2.68 -29.57
N THR A 115 12.39 1.59 -29.49
CA THR A 115 12.94 0.24 -29.41
C THR A 115 12.95 -0.32 -30.83
N PRO A 116 14.11 -0.41 -31.53
CA PRO A 116 14.15 -1.03 -32.84
C PRO A 116 13.71 -2.48 -32.69
N ALA A 117 12.82 -2.94 -33.59
CA ALA A 117 12.48 -4.36 -33.68
C ALA A 117 13.77 -5.18 -33.76
N GLN A 118 13.98 -6.07 -32.79
CA GLN A 118 14.96 -7.15 -32.88
C GLN A 118 14.52 -8.16 -33.93
#